data_AF-A0A1S2MDB1-F1
#
_entry.id   AF-A0A1S2MDB1-F1
#
_cell.length_a   1.000
_cell.length_b   1.000
_cell.length_c   1.000
_cell.angle_alpha   90.00
_cell.angle_beta   90.00
_cell.angle_gamma   90.00
#
_symmetry.space_group_name_H-M   'P 1'
#
loop_
_entity.id
_entity.type
_entity.pdbx_description
1 polymer ?
#
loop_
_entity_poly.entity_id
_entity_poly.type
_entity_poly.pdbx_seq_one_letter_code
_entity_poly.pdbx_strand_id
1 'polypeptide(L)'
;MDKVGLDSKKATPRYEPNENYIFYWIVVFDQLLGDFYNITLLEDENSNLHDICKRFEKKNPKYLVAKAGVGIQTRPPEIKKLPYLFYYHL
;
A
#
# COMPACT_ATOMS: atom_id res chain seq x y z
N MET A 1 41.20 -14.21 39.31
CA MET A 1 41.51 -12.95 38.63
C MET A 1 40.96 -13.01 37.21
N ASP A 2 39.68 -12.60 37.15
CA ASP A 2 38.94 -11.93 36.08
C ASP A 2 39.36 -12.14 34.62
N LYS A 3 38.52 -12.89 33.90
CA LYS A 3 38.33 -12.68 32.46
C LYS A 3 37.04 -11.89 32.27
N VAL A 4 37.20 -10.64 31.89
CA VAL A 4 36.14 -9.75 31.40
C VAL A 4 35.62 -10.35 30.10
N GLY A 5 34.45 -10.99 30.15
CA GLY A 5 33.71 -11.44 28.98
C GLY A 5 32.55 -10.50 28.73
N LEU A 6 32.79 -9.49 27.89
CA LEU A 6 31.86 -8.43 27.54
C LEU A 6 30.59 -9.03 26.90
N ASP A 7 29.48 -8.78 27.57
CA ASP A 7 28.10 -9.02 27.15
C ASP A 7 27.84 -8.43 25.74
N SER A 8 27.46 -9.25 24.76
CA SER A 8 27.03 -8.73 23.44
C SER A 8 26.42 -9.81 22.53
N LYS A 9 25.23 -10.30 22.88
CA LYS A 9 24.29 -10.83 21.87
C LYS A 9 22.84 -10.41 22.16
N LYS A 10 22.60 -9.10 22.25
CA LYS A 10 21.30 -8.58 21.79
C LYS A 10 21.31 -8.71 20.27
N ALA A 11 20.75 -9.81 19.76
CA ALA A 11 20.49 -9.96 18.35
C ALA A 11 19.59 -8.79 17.92
N THR A 12 20.17 -7.85 17.19
CA THR A 12 19.38 -6.90 16.40
C THR A 12 18.53 -7.75 15.44
N PRO A 13 17.19 -7.58 15.39
CA PRO A 13 16.42 -8.20 14.34
C PRO A 13 16.99 -7.71 13.02
N ARG A 14 17.60 -8.62 12.27
CA ARG A 14 18.06 -8.37 10.91
C ARG A 14 16.81 -8.06 10.12
N TYR A 15 16.65 -6.82 9.67
CA TYR A 15 15.62 -6.48 8.70
C TYR A 15 16.04 -7.19 7.42
N GLU A 16 15.50 -8.39 7.21
CA GLU A 16 15.57 -9.03 5.91
C GLU A 16 14.60 -8.26 5.01
N PRO A 17 15.09 -7.59 3.95
CA PRO A 17 14.19 -6.92 3.03
C PRO A 17 13.40 -8.02 2.32
N ASN A 18 12.18 -8.29 2.80
CA ASN A 18 11.17 -8.98 2.02
C ASN A 18 10.75 -8.02 0.91
N GLU A 19 11.59 -7.87 -0.11
CA GLU A 19 11.50 -6.92 -1.22
C GLU A 19 10.41 -7.28 -2.24
N ASN A 20 9.40 -8.03 -1.82
CA ASN A 20 8.30 -8.40 -2.68
C ASN A 20 7.22 -7.33 -2.58
N TYR A 21 7.36 -6.29 -3.39
CA TYR A 21 6.31 -5.30 -3.61
C TYR A 21 5.38 -5.73 -4.74
N ILE A 22 4.09 -5.47 -4.57
CA ILE A 22 3.10 -5.69 -5.63
C ILE A 22 2.24 -4.45 -5.84
N PHE A 23 1.81 -4.25 -7.08
CA PHE A 23 0.91 -3.16 -7.42
C PHE A 23 -0.53 -3.51 -7.09
N TYR A 24 -1.27 -2.53 -6.61
CA TYR A 24 -2.71 -2.58 -6.42
C TYR A 24 -3.36 -1.49 -7.26
N TRP A 25 -4.57 -1.74 -7.74
CA TRP A 25 -5.42 -0.71 -8.32
C TRP A 25 -6.59 -0.44 -7.38
N ILE A 26 -6.92 0.84 -7.20
CA ILE A 26 -8.09 1.25 -6.43
C ILE A 26 -8.90 2.26 -7.24
N VAL A 27 -10.22 2.19 -7.09
CA VAL A 27 -11.17 3.19 -7.55
C VAL A 27 -11.64 3.95 -6.33
N VAL A 28 -11.52 5.26 -6.40
CA VAL A 28 -11.91 6.16 -5.31
C VAL A 28 -12.96 7.14 -5.79
N PHE A 29 -13.87 7.49 -4.89
CA PHE A 29 -14.82 8.57 -5.05
C PHE A 29 -14.26 9.82 -4.34
N ASP A 30 -14.04 10.92 -5.06
CA ASP A 30 -13.70 12.22 -4.47
C ASP A 30 -14.99 12.86 -3.96
N GLN A 31 -15.11 12.97 -2.64
CA GLN A 31 -16.31 13.50 -1.98
C GLN A 31 -16.51 15.00 -2.25
N LEU A 32 -15.46 15.73 -2.64
CA LEU A 32 -15.55 17.16 -2.90
C LEU A 32 -15.97 17.46 -4.33
N LEU A 33 -15.51 16.65 -5.29
CA LEU A 33 -15.78 16.83 -6.71
C LEU A 33 -16.96 16.00 -7.22
N GLY A 34 -17.33 14.93 -6.51
CA GLY A 34 -18.38 14.00 -6.94
C GLY A 34 -17.95 13.06 -8.07
N ASP A 35 -16.64 12.90 -8.28
CA ASP A 35 -16.06 12.14 -9.39
C ASP A 35 -15.34 10.87 -8.94
N PHE A 36 -15.23 9.90 -9.85
CA PHE A 36 -14.45 8.67 -9.64
C PHE A 36 -13.07 8.77 -10.29
N TYR A 37 -12.06 8.30 -9.55
CA TYR A 37 -10.68 8.23 -10.02
C TYR A 37 -10.11 6.83 -9.85
N ASN A 38 -9.18 6.47 -10.74
CA ASN A 38 -8.34 5.28 -10.62
C ASN A 38 -6.96 5.65 -10.08
N ILE A 39 -6.45 4.88 -9.13
CA ILE A 39 -5.13 5.07 -8.50
C ILE A 39 -4.38 3.74 -8.52
N THR A 40 -3.06 3.80 -8.66
CA THR A 40 -2.16 2.66 -8.44
C THR A 40 -1.39 2.86 -7.15
N LEU A 41 -1.35 1.82 -6.31
CA LEU A 41 -0.56 1.76 -5.09
C LEU A 41 0.52 0.70 -5.22
N LEU A 42 1.65 0.89 -4.56
CA LEU A 42 2.66 -0.15 -4.34
C LEU A 42 2.76 -0.41 -2.86
N GLU A 43 2.66 -1.68 -2.51
CA GLU A 43 2.58 -2.16 -1.13
C GLU A 43 3.27 -3.51 -1.05
N ASP A 44 3.62 -3.93 0.16
CA ASP A 44 4.19 -5.24 0.41
C ASP A 44 3.24 -6.35 -0.09
N GLU A 45 3.78 -7.44 -0.63
CA GLU A 45 2.97 -8.57 -1.14
C GLU A 45 2.06 -9.18 -0.07
N ASN A 46 2.49 -9.08 1.18
CA ASN A 46 1.80 -9.62 2.34
C ASN A 46 0.75 -8.65 2.91
N SER A 47 0.64 -7.44 2.36
CA SER A 47 -0.38 -6.47 2.78
C SER A 47 -1.77 -6.95 2.41
N ASN A 48 -2.69 -6.90 3.37
CA ASN A 48 -4.09 -7.19 3.13
C ASN A 48 -4.74 -6.04 2.35
N LEU A 49 -5.49 -6.35 1.28
CA LEU A 49 -6.17 -5.36 0.43
C LEU A 49 -7.10 -4.42 1.23
N HIS A 50 -7.81 -4.94 2.22
CA HIS A 50 -8.70 -4.17 3.08
C HIS A 50 -7.94 -3.15 3.93
N ASP A 51 -6.79 -3.56 4.47
CA ASP A 51 -5.95 -2.68 5.28
C ASP A 51 -5.28 -1.59 4.44
N ILE A 52 -4.87 -1.92 3.21
CA ILE A 52 -4.37 -0.95 2.23
C ILE A 52 -5.44 0.12 1.96
N CYS A 53 -6.69 -0.30 1.71
CA CYS A 53 -7.80 0.63 1.46
C CYS A 53 -8.03 1.55 2.68
N LYS A 54 -8.06 0.99 3.89
CA LYS A 54 -8.21 1.78 5.12
C LYS A 54 -7.06 2.77 5.34
N ARG A 55 -5.81 2.35 5.09
CA ARG A 55 -4.65 3.25 5.18
C ARG A 55 -4.76 4.39 4.18
N PHE A 56 -5.17 4.08 2.94
CA PHE A 56 -5.37 5.07 1.90
C PHE A 56 -6.42 6.12 2.31
N GLU A 57 -7.61 5.70 2.75
CA GLU A 57 -8.69 6.61 3.17
C GLU A 57 -8.28 7.44 4.39
N LYS A 58 -7.58 6.83 5.37
CA LYS A 58 -7.07 7.54 6.54
C LYS A 58 -6.06 8.63 6.16
N LYS A 59 -5.19 8.37 5.18
CA LYS A 59 -4.19 9.34 4.67
C LYS A 59 -4.82 10.40 3.76
N ASN A 60 -5.92 10.06 3.09
CA ASN A 60 -6.61 10.91 2.12
C ASN A 60 -8.13 11.00 2.42
N PRO A 61 -8.54 11.76 3.46
CA PRO A 61 -9.91 11.74 3.98
C PRO A 61 -10.99 12.25 3.01
N LYS A 62 -10.60 12.94 1.92
CA LYS A 62 -11.53 13.37 0.87
C LYS A 62 -11.92 12.25 -0.10
N TYR A 63 -11.25 11.10 -0.06
CA TYR A 63 -11.52 9.97 -0.93
C TYR A 63 -12.17 8.81 -0.16
N LEU A 64 -13.14 8.14 -0.79
CA LEU A 64 -13.66 6.84 -0.35
C LEU A 64 -13.29 5.78 -1.37
N VAL A 65 -12.80 4.62 -0.92
CA VAL A 65 -12.50 3.51 -1.81
C VAL A 65 -13.81 2.81 -2.18
N ALA A 66 -14.14 2.83 -3.48
CA ALA A 66 -15.31 2.16 -4.01
C ALA A 66 -15.02 0.73 -4.45
N LYS A 67 -13.81 0.48 -4.98
CA LYS A 67 -13.38 -0.84 -5.45
C LYS A 67 -11.86 -0.94 -5.43
N ALA A 68 -11.32 -2.13 -5.25
CA ALA A 68 -9.88 -2.37 -5.28
C ALA A 68 -9.57 -3.76 -5.84
N GLY A 69 -8.33 -3.95 -6.29
CA GLY A 69 -7.83 -5.26 -6.68
C GLY A 69 -6.31 -5.31 -6.79
N VAL A 70 -5.82 -6.55 -6.84
CA VAL A 70 -4.39 -6.87 -6.78
C VAL A 70 -3.84 -7.05 -8.19
N GLY A 71 -2.69 -6.45 -8.47
CA GLY A 71 -1.98 -6.54 -9.75
C GLY A 71 -2.58 -5.62 -10.82
N ILE A 72 -1.76 -4.76 -11.43
CA ILE A 72 -2.23 -3.83 -12.47
C ILE A 72 -2.79 -4.55 -13.71
N GLN A 73 -2.32 -5.77 -13.97
CA GLN A 73 -2.78 -6.66 -15.02
C GLN A 73 -4.22 -7.14 -14.82
N THR A 74 -4.70 -7.20 -13.58
CA THR A 74 -6.07 -7.64 -13.27
C THR A 74 -7.09 -6.49 -13.35
N ARG A 75 -6.62 -5.25 -13.57
CA ARG A 75 -7.47 -4.06 -13.61
C ARG A 75 -8.52 -4.20 -14.72
N PRO A 76 -9.82 -4.20 -14.37
CA PRO A 76 -10.91 -4.21 -15.34
C PRO A 76 -10.78 -3.09 -16.39
N PRO A 77 -11.10 -3.36 -17.68
CA PRO A 77 -10.98 -2.38 -18.75
C PRO A 77 -11.78 -1.08 -18.49
N GLU A 78 -12.90 -1.16 -17.77
CA GLU A 78 -13.75 -0.02 -17.43
C GLU A 78 -13.02 0.97 -16.52
N ILE A 79 -12.20 0.45 -15.60
CA ILE A 79 -11.43 1.25 -14.65
C ILE A 79 -10.29 1.98 -15.37
N LYS A 80 -9.77 1.43 -16.47
CA LYS A 80 -8.73 2.09 -17.29
C LYS A 80 -9.24 3.36 -17.98
N LYS A 81 -10.56 3.53 -18.11
CA LYS A 81 -11.21 4.72 -18.68
C LYS A 81 -11.42 5.83 -17.66
N LEU A 82 -11.32 5.53 -16.36
CA LEU A 82 -11.47 6.53 -15.31
C LEU A 82 -10.25 7.48 -15.30
N PRO A 83 -10.45 8.76 -14.96
CA PRO A 83 -9.36 9.70 -14.71
C PRO A 83 -8.35 9.11 -13.72
N TYR A 84 -7.07 9.24 -14.04
CA TYR A 84 -6.00 8.67 -13.23
C TYR A 84 -5.44 9.72 -12.26
N LEU A 85 -5.47 9.41 -10.96
CA LEU A 85 -4.75 10.16 -9.94
C LEU A 85 -3.42 9.45 -9.69
N PHE A 86 -2.34 10.23 -9.66
CA PHE A 86 -0.96 9.74 -9.58
C PHE A 86 -0.70 8.73 -8.46
N TYR A 87 0.38 7.97 -8.65
CA TYR A 87 0.84 6.89 -7.81
C TYR A 87 1.13 7.33 -6.36
N TYR A 88 0.74 6.49 -5.39
CA TYR A 88 1.12 6.65 -3.99
C TYR A 88 1.94 5.46 -3.52
N HIS A 89 3.09 5.72 -2.90
CA HIS A 89 3.60 4.85 -1.86
C HIS A 89 2.88 5.24 -0.57
N LEU A 90 2.16 4.29 0.02
CA LEU A 90 1.47 4.56 1.27
C LEU A 90 2.44 4.61 2.43
#